data_AF-A0AAU0LXL5-F1
#
_entry.id   AF-A0AAU0LXL5-F1
#
_cell.length_a   1.000
_cell.length_b   1.000
_cell.length_c   1.000
_cell.angle_alpha   90.00
_cell.angle_beta   90.00
_cell.angle_gamma   90.00
#
_symmetry.space_group_name_H-M   'P 1'
#
loop_
_entity.id
_entity.type
_entity.pdbx_description
1 polymer ?
#
loop_
_entity_poly.entity_id
_entity_poly.type
_entity_poly.pdbx_seq_one_letter_code
_entity_poly.pdbx_strand_id
1 'polypeptide(L)' 'MEYFRQLGHHSNEIVKFAAASGIFSLLLKCGKVIHFTPQDPEHFRSWLIEKNIEDIKSGRQQQEFSGTNI' A
#
# COMPACT_ATOMS: atom_id res chain seq x y z
N MET A 1 12.06 -3.44 -13.50
CA MET A 1 12.47 -4.44 -12.50
C MET A 1 11.22 -5.09 -11.92
N GLU A 2 11.11 -6.40 -11.94
CA GLU A 2 9.99 -7.10 -11.31
C GLU A 2 10.29 -7.30 -9.81
N TYR A 3 9.68 -6.48 -8.95
CA TYR A 3 9.73 -6.64 -7.49
C TYR A 3 9.16 -8.00 -7.01
N PHE A 4 8.57 -8.78 -7.92
CA PHE A 4 8.12 -10.15 -7.72
C PHE A 4 9.13 -11.04 -6.97
N ARG A 5 10.43 -10.97 -7.33
CA ARG A 5 11.46 -11.80 -6.66
C ARG A 5 11.69 -11.43 -5.20
N GLN A 6 11.41 -10.19 -4.82
CA GLN A 6 11.62 -9.68 -3.46
C GLN A 6 10.35 -9.81 -2.61
N LEU A 7 9.17 -9.67 -3.23
CA LEU A 7 7.88 -9.82 -2.57
C LEU A 7 7.44 -11.28 -2.46
N GLY A 8 7.90 -12.16 -3.37
CA GLY A 8 7.44 -13.54 -3.48
C GLY A 8 5.98 -13.68 -3.98
N HIS A 9 5.35 -12.56 -4.32
CA HIS A 9 3.94 -12.46 -4.68
C HIS A 9 3.78 -11.61 -5.93
N HIS A 10 2.82 -11.97 -6.80
CA HIS A 10 2.51 -11.20 -7.99
C HIS A 10 1.77 -9.91 -7.64
N SER A 11 1.97 -8.85 -8.44
CA SER A 11 1.23 -7.60 -8.28
C SER A 11 -0.29 -7.80 -8.32
N ASN A 12 -0.76 -8.80 -9.08
CA ASN A 12 -2.17 -9.19 -9.15
C ASN A 12 -2.74 -9.76 -7.84
N GLU A 13 -1.89 -10.18 -6.90
CA GLU A 13 -2.31 -10.63 -5.58
C GLU A 13 -2.45 -9.47 -4.61
N ILE A 14 -1.87 -8.31 -4.93
CA ILE A 14 -1.95 -7.11 -4.11
C ILE A 14 -3.28 -6.41 -4.41
N VAL A 15 -4.04 -6.12 -3.36
CA VAL A 15 -5.33 -5.44 -3.44
C VAL A 15 -5.13 -3.95 -3.22
N LYS A 16 -4.45 -3.59 -2.14
CA LYS A 16 -4.23 -2.21 -1.69
C LYS A 16 -2.84 -2.12 -1.06
N PHE A 17 -2.27 -0.92 -1.03
CA PHE A 17 -1.03 -0.66 -0.30
C PHE A 17 -1.10 0.60 0.56
N ALA A 18 -0.35 0.64 1.65
CA ALA A 18 -0.13 1.86 2.44
C ALA A 18 1.35 2.19 2.49
N ALA A 19 1.74 3.40 2.10
CA ALA A 19 3.09 3.90 2.28
C ALA A 19 3.23 4.74 3.57
N ALA A 20 4.13 4.37 4.48
CA ALA A 20 4.37 5.06 5.73
C ALA A 20 5.86 5.21 6.02
N SER A 21 6.39 6.43 5.98
CA SER A 21 7.78 6.72 6.35
C SER A 21 8.82 5.80 5.69
N GLY A 22 8.63 5.47 4.40
CA GLY A 22 9.50 4.56 3.65
C GLY A 22 9.15 3.08 3.71
N ILE A 23 8.18 2.69 4.56
CA ILE A 23 7.68 1.31 4.67
C ILE A 23 6.39 1.18 3.87
N PHE A 24 6.26 0.11 3.09
CA PHE A 24 5.06 -0.21 2.33
C PHE A 24 4.37 -1.44 2.93
N SER A 25 3.13 -1.26 3.38
CA SER A 25 2.25 -2.36 3.78
C SER A 25 1.38 -2.74 2.60
N LEU A 26 1.52 -3.97 2.09
CA LEU A 26 0.74 -4.49 0.97
C LEU A 26 -0.30 -5.45 1.51
N LEU A 27 -1.57 -5.19 1.22
CA LEU A 27 -2.68 -6.11 1.51
C LEU A 27 -2.84 -7.07 0.33
N LEU A 28 -2.71 -8.37 0.60
CA LEU A 28 -2.92 -9.42 -0.38
C LEU A 28 -4.40 -9.84 -0.43
N LYS A 29 -4.82 -10.43 -1.56
CA LYS A 29 -6.16 -11.00 -1.76
C LYS A 29 -6.49 -12.09 -0.75
N CYS A 30 -5.49 -12.81 -0.24
CA CYS A 30 -5.66 -13.79 0.83
C CYS A 30 -5.93 -13.16 2.21
N GLY A 31 -6.00 -11.83 2.32
CA GLY A 31 -6.18 -11.11 3.59
C GLY A 31 -4.90 -10.93 4.40
N LYS A 32 -3.77 -11.43 3.91
CA LYS A 32 -2.46 -11.26 4.55
C LYS A 32 -1.88 -9.89 4.24
N VAL A 33 -1.31 -9.23 5.24
CA VAL A 33 -0.55 -7.99 5.06
C VAL A 33 0.94 -8.31 5.11
N ILE A 34 1.69 -7.81 4.15
CA ILE A 34 3.16 -7.91 4.12
C ILE A 34 3.77 -6.52 4.19
N HIS A 35 4.89 -6.41 4.90
CA HIS A 35 5.66 -5.18 5.01
C HIS A 35 6.90 -5.28 4.13
N PHE A 36 7.10 -4.26 3.31
CA PHE A 36 8.21 -4.20 2.38
C PHE A 36 8.85 -2.82 2.42
N THR A 37 10.18 -2.79 2.52
CA THR A 37 10.95 -1.54 2.55
C THR A 37 11.82 -1.52 1.29
N PRO A 38 11.34 -0.91 0.19
CA PRO A 38 12.11 -0.79 -1.04
C PRO A 38 13.31 0.14 -0.82
N GLN A 39 14.39 -0.11 -1.55
CA GLN A 39 15.54 0.80 -1.62
C GLN A 39 15.14 2.15 -2.25
N ASP A 40 14.21 2.12 -3.21
CA ASP A 40 13.66 3.29 -3.89
C ASP A 40 12.14 3.37 -3.68
N PRO A 41 11.67 4.05 -2.60
CA PRO A 41 10.26 4.21 -2.28
C PRO A 41 9.43 4.83 -3.40
N GLU A 42 9.98 5.85 -4.07
CA GLU A 42 9.27 6.59 -5.12
C GLU A 42 9.04 5.71 -6.35
N HIS A 43 10.08 4.99 -6.80
CA HIS A 43 9.97 4.07 -7.91
C HIS A 43 9.03 2.90 -7.60
N PHE A 44 9.09 2.35 -6.39
CA PHE A 44 8.18 1.29 -5.95
C PHE A 44 6.72 1.75 -5.91
N ARG A 45 6.47 2.97 -5.42
CA ARG A 45 5.13 3.56 -5.42
C ARG A 45 4.59 3.72 -6.83
N SER A 46 5.37 4.29 -7.75
CA SER A 46 4.96 4.45 -9.16
C SER A 46 4.61 3.10 -9.79
N TRP A 47 5.42 2.06 -9.53
CA TRP A 47 5.14 0.70 -10.01
C TRP A 47 3.80 0.15 -9.48
N LEU A 48 3.46 0.37 -8.21
CA LEU A 48 2.17 -0.05 -7.66
C LEU A 48 0.99 0.66 -8.33
N ILE A 49 1.13 1.97 -8.57
CA ILE A 49 0.13 2.79 -9.27
C ILE A 49 -0.04 2.34 -10.72
N GLU A 50 1.04 2.07 -11.45
CA GLU A 50 0.99 1.51 -12.80
C GLU A 50 0.27 0.17 -12.86
N LYS A 51 0.34 -0.63 -11.77
CA LYS A 51 -0.39 -1.89 -11.63
C LYS A 51 -1.83 -1.72 -11.15
N ASN A 52 -2.36 -0.49 -11.10
CA ASN A 52 -3.71 -0.16 -10.61
C ASN A 52 -3.95 -0.58 -9.15
N ILE A 53 -2.90 -0.64 -8.34
CA ILE A 53 -3.01 -0.92 -6.91
C ILE A 53 -3.27 0.39 -6.18
N GLU A 54 -4.32 0.44 -5.37
CA GLU A 54 -4.76 1.65 -4.69
C GLU A 54 -3.93 1.93 -3.42
N ASP A 55 -3.53 3.20 -3.23
CA ASP A 55 -2.91 3.68 -2.00
C ASP A 55 -4.00 4.02 -0.96
N ILE A 56 -4.12 3.19 0.09
CA ILE A 56 -5.10 3.40 1.17
C ILE A 56 -4.79 4.63 2.04
N LYS A 57 -3.57 5.18 1.96
CA LYS A 57 -3.17 6.32 2.78
C LYS A 57 -3.48 7.68 2.15
N SER A 58 -3.61 7.75 0.82
CA SER A 58 -4.09 8.93 0.10
C SER A 58 -5.56 9.27 0.41
N GLY A 59 -6.28 8.34 1.07
CA GLY A 59 -7.66 8.51 1.54
C GLY A 59 -7.78 8.99 2.99
N ARG A 60 -6.76 9.62 3.60
CA ARG A 60 -6.97 10.40 4.84
C ARG A 60 -7.80 11.67 4.54
N GLN A 61 -9.06 11.50 4.19
CA GLN A 61 -10.07 12.32 4.84
C GLN A 61 -9.99 11.95 6.31
N GLN A 62 -9.58 12.93 7.10
CA GLN A 62 -9.84 12.92 8.52
C GLN A 62 -11.36 12.75 8.66
N GLN A 63 -11.85 11.55 8.95
CA GLN A 63 -13.05 11.48 9.76
C GLN A 63 -12.60 11.91 11.14
N GLU A 64 -12.50 13.23 11.30
CA GLU A 64 -12.65 13.88 12.58
C GLU A 64 -13.92 13.28 13.18
N PHE A 65 -13.73 12.52 14.25
CA PHE A 65 -14.80 12.15 15.15
C PHE A 65 -15.33 13.46 15.76
N SER A 66 -16.14 14.21 15.01
CA SER A 66 -17.12 15.12 15.61
C SER A 66 -18.22 14.26 16.18
N GLY A 67 -17.90 13.62 17.31
CA GLY A 67 -18.90 13.14 18.24
C GLY A 67 -19.80 14.31 18.57
N THR A 68 -21.06 14.17 18.20
CA THR A 68 -22.17 15.00 18.65
C THR A 68 -22.08 15.10 20.18
N ASN A 69 -21.98 16.32 20.70
CA ASN A 69 -22.39 16.57 22.08
C ASN A 69 -23.44 17.66 22.08
N ILE A 70 -24.57 17.27 22.68
CA ILE A 70 -25.85 17.95 22.84
C ILE A 70 -25.74 19.00 23.94
#